data_AF-A0A8T5J4Y0-F1
#
_entry.id   AF-A0A8T5J4Y0-F1
#
_cell.length_a   1.000
_cell.length_b   1.000
_cell.length_c   1.000
_cell.angle_alpha   90.00
_cell.angle_beta   90.00
_cell.angle_gamma   90.00
#
_symmetry.space_group_name_H-M   'P 1'
#
loop_
_entity.id
_entity.type
_entity.pdbx_description
1 polymer ?
#
loop_
_entity_poly.entity_id
_entity_poly.type
_entity_poly.pdbx_seq_one_letter_code
_entity_poly.pdbx_strand_id
1 'polypeptide(L)' 'MGHLKEIDKGYFSHLFGAWKMAVFFVLGAIRCIIHGVVPDVDTTCAQDTAKRVNMNITVTDSAP' A
#
# COMPACT_ATOMS: atom_id res chain seq x y z
N MET A 1 -9.74 15.90 -9.19
CA MET A 1 -11.00 15.58 -8.46
C MET A 1 -11.95 14.66 -9.25
N GLY A 2 -11.80 14.46 -10.58
CA GLY A 2 -12.64 13.53 -11.35
C GLY A 2 -12.60 12.08 -10.84
N HIS A 3 -11.40 11.55 -10.59
CA HIS A 3 -11.17 10.20 -10.06
C HIS A 3 -11.69 9.95 -8.63
N LEU A 4 -12.08 10.98 -7.86
CA LEU A 4 -12.70 10.79 -6.54
C LEU A 4 -14.21 10.54 -6.65
N LYS A 5 -14.83 11.08 -7.71
CA LYS A 5 -16.25 10.91 -8.01
C LYS A 5 -16.55 9.51 -8.57
N GLU A 6 -15.56 8.90 -9.24
CA GLU A 6 -15.63 7.55 -9.80
C GLU A 6 -15.62 6.44 -8.73
N ILE A 7 -15.13 6.73 -7.52
CA ILE A 7 -14.97 5.73 -6.44
C ILE A 7 -15.88 6.04 -5.24
N ASP A 8 -16.82 6.99 -5.38
CA ASP A 8 -17.75 7.44 -4.32
C ASP A 8 -17.06 7.69 -2.95
N LYS A 9 -15.81 8.19 -2.98
CA LYS A 9 -15.03 8.46 -1.76
C LYS A 9 -14.87 9.96 -1.55
N GLY A 10 -15.26 10.43 -0.37
CA GLY A 10 -14.97 11.79 0.07
C GLY A 10 -13.46 12.07 0.13
N TYR A 11 -13.07 13.33 -0.11
CA TYR A 11 -11.67 13.77 -0.16
C TYR A 11 -10.83 13.28 1.01
N PHE A 12 -11.34 13.41 2.25
CA PHE A 12 -10.63 12.97 3.44
C PHE A 12 -10.48 11.44 3.52
N SER A 13 -11.49 10.67 3.13
CA SER A 13 -11.40 9.19 3.08
C SER A 13 -10.32 8.73 2.11
N HIS A 14 -10.24 9.36 0.94
CA HIS A 14 -9.19 9.07 -0.03
C HIS A 14 -7.80 9.51 0.46
N LEU A 15 -7.71 10.70 1.06
CA LEU A 15 -6.46 11.23 1.61
C LEU A 15 -5.91 10.33 2.74
N PHE A 16 -6.75 9.92 3.69
CA PHE A 16 -6.34 9.01 4.75
C PHE A 16 -5.94 7.63 4.21
N GLY A 17 -6.65 7.13 3.19
CA GLY A 17 -6.26 5.91 2.48
C GLY A 17 -4.86 6.01 1.86
N ALA A 18 -4.59 7.10 1.14
CA ALA A 18 -3.30 7.37 0.52
C ALA A 18 -2.16 7.49 1.56
N TRP A 19 -2.40 8.16 2.69
CA TRP A 19 -1.41 8.26 3.76
C TRP A 19 -1.12 6.92 4.42
N LYS A 20 -2.15 6.13 4.70
CA LYS A 20 -2.00 4.78 5.25
C LYS A 20 -1.15 3.90 4.32
N MET A 21 -1.40 4.00 3.02
CA MET A 21 -0.63 3.32 1.98
C MET A 21 0.83 3.74 1.93
N ALA A 22 1.10 5.06 1.97
CA ALA A 22 2.46 5.59 1.98
C ALA A 22 3.27 5.07 3.16
N VAL A 23 2.68 5.00 4.36
CA VAL A 23 3.34 4.44 5.55
C VAL A 23 3.75 2.98 5.34
N PHE A 24 2.86 2.14 4.81
CA PHE A 24 3.20 0.72 4.55
C PHE A 24 4.31 0.57 3.50
N PHE A 25 4.31 1.39 2.45
CA PHE A 25 5.38 1.37 1.46
C PHE A 25 6.72 1.82 2.03
N VAL A 26 6.75 2.89 2.84
CA VAL A 26 7.99 3.35 3.47
C VAL A 26 8.57 2.28 4.40
N LEU A 27 7.73 1.66 5.24
CA LEU A 27 8.17 0.58 6.12
C LEU A 27 8.64 -0.66 5.33
N GLY A 28 7.93 -1.01 4.26
CA GLY A 28 8.31 -2.10 3.38
C GLY A 28 9.63 -1.85 2.64
N ALA A 29 9.86 -0.63 2.17
CA ALA A 29 11.12 -0.24 1.54
C ALA A 29 12.30 -0.35 2.51
N ILE A 30 12.14 0.11 3.76
CA ILE A 30 13.17 -0.04 4.80
C ILE A 30 13.47 -1.52 5.04
N ARG A 31 12.45 -2.37 5.17
CA ARG A 31 12.62 -3.84 5.30
C ARG A 31 13.39 -4.44 4.12
N CYS A 32 13.06 -4.04 2.89
CA CYS A 32 13.75 -4.52 1.69
C CYS A 32 15.22 -4.06 1.64
N ILE A 33 15.52 -2.84 2.08
CA ILE A 33 16.90 -2.34 2.18
C ILE A 33 17.68 -3.17 3.21
N ILE A 34 17.09 -3.44 4.39
CA ILE A 34 17.71 -4.28 5.42
C ILE A 34 17.97 -5.68 4.87
N HIS A 35 17.00 -6.30 4.20
CA HIS A 35 17.17 -7.59 3.55
C HIS A 35 18.28 -7.56 2.47
N GLY A 36 18.40 -6.47 1.71
CA GLY A 36 19.51 -6.30 0.76
C GLY A 36 20.90 -6.24 1.40
N VAL A 37 20.99 -5.82 2.68
CA VAL A 37 22.24 -5.81 3.46
C VAL A 37 22.46 -7.15 4.18
N VAL A 38 21.39 -7.75 4.71
CA VAL A 38 21.41 -9.02 5.44
C VAL A 38 20.39 -9.98 4.80
N PRO A 39 20.79 -10.74 3.76
CA PRO A 39 19.86 -11.50 2.91
C PRO A 39 19.12 -12.63 3.63
N ASP A 40 19.65 -13.15 4.75
CA ASP A 40 18.97 -14.20 5.52
C ASP A 40 17.89 -13.65 6.45
N VAL A 41 17.75 -12.33 6.56
CA VAL A 41 16.75 -11.66 7.40
C VAL A 41 15.63 -11.12 6.53
N ASP A 42 14.38 -11.36 6.94
CA ASP A 42 13.17 -10.76 6.34
C ASP A 42 13.01 -11.04 4.83
N THR A 43 13.12 -12.31 4.46
CA THR A 43 13.07 -12.82 3.08
C THR A 43 11.72 -12.61 2.37
N THR A 44 10.66 -12.31 3.12
CA THR A 44 9.30 -12.08 2.60
C THR A 44 8.90 -10.61 2.60
N CYS A 45 9.81 -9.68 2.90
CA CYS A 45 9.53 -8.25 3.08
C CYS A 45 8.71 -7.60 1.96
N ALA A 46 9.05 -7.87 0.69
CA ALA A 46 8.36 -7.32 -0.47
C ALA A 46 6.94 -7.89 -0.61
N GLN A 47 6.78 -9.21 -0.51
CA GLN A 47 5.49 -9.90 -0.61
C GLN A 47 4.54 -9.47 0.51
N ASP A 48 5.05 -9.38 1.75
CA ASP A 48 4.28 -8.94 2.91
C ASP A 48 3.80 -7.49 2.77
N THR A 49 4.66 -6.61 2.24
CA THR A 49 4.32 -5.21 2.00
C THR A 49 3.24 -5.09 0.95
N ALA A 50 3.40 -5.77 -0.18
CA ALA A 50 2.39 -5.80 -1.25
C ALA A 50 1.06 -6.35 -0.75
N LYS A 51 1.07 -7.44 0.04
CA LYS A 51 -0.15 -8.02 0.62
C LYS A 51 -0.84 -7.06 1.59
N ARG A 52 -0.09 -6.37 2.47
CA ARG A 52 -0.65 -5.40 3.43
C ARG A 52 -1.27 -4.20 2.74
N VAL A 53 -0.64 -3.73 1.67
CA VAL A 53 -1.17 -2.69 0.81
C VAL A 53 -2.45 -3.18 0.13
N ASN A 54 -2.43 -4.36 -0.51
CA ASN A 54 -3.57 -4.88 -1.26
C ASN A 54 -4.79 -5.14 -0.37
N MET A 55 -4.62 -5.63 0.86
CA MET A 55 -5.74 -5.79 1.80
C MET A 55 -6.31 -4.46 2.33
N ASN A 56 -5.54 -3.37 2.25
CA ASN A 56 -6.00 -2.04 2.65
C ASN A 56 -6.68 -1.28 1.50
N ILE A 57 -6.51 -1.75 0.26
CA ILE A 57 -7.31 -1.30 -0.86
C ILE A 57 -8.37 -2.37 -1.09
N THR A 58 -9.56 -2.21 -0.49
CA THR A 58 -10.74 -2.72 -1.17
C THR A 58 -10.89 -1.90 -2.43
N VAL A 59 -10.17 -2.33 -3.48
CA VAL A 59 -10.52 -1.97 -4.85
C VAL A 59 -11.87 -2.65 -5.02
N THR A 60 -12.96 -1.91 -4.80
CA THR A 60 -14.17 -2.23 -5.52
C THR A 60 -13.76 -1.96 -6.95
N ASP A 61 -13.37 -3.03 -7.65
CA ASP A 61 -13.18 -3.00 -9.08
C ASP A 61 -14.43 -2.33 -9.62
N SER A 62 -14.30 -1.08 -10.05
CA SER A 62 -15.21 -0.52 -11.03
C SER A 62 -14.94 -1.35 -12.27
N ALA A 63 -15.68 -2.46 -12.36
CA ALA A 63 -15.66 -3.46 -13.41
C ALA A 63 -15.88 -2.82 -14.81
N PRO A 64 -15.69 -3.61 -15.87
CA PRO A 64 -14.51 -4.37 -16.30
C PRO A 64 -13.57 -3.57 -17.22
#